data_AF-A0A6B3R333-F1
#
_entry.id   AF-A0A6B3R333-F1
#
_cell.length_a   1.000
_cell.length_b   1.000
_cell.length_c   1.000
_cell.angle_alpha   90.00
_cell.angle_beta   90.00
_cell.angle_gamma   90.00
#
_symmetry.space_group_name_H-M   'P 1'
#
loop_
_entity.id
_entity.type
_entity.pdbx_description
1 polymer ?
#
loop_
_entity_poly.entity_id
_entity_poly.type
_entity_poly.pdbx_seq_one_letter_code
_entity_poly.pdbx_strand_id
1 'polypeptide(L)'
;MKIPKLILLLIIVFSCKENKVETKVELPVEIQKTEVIATESDSIYERYKLGQVESYDWNLISERAEKYSSVSEQFSDKKRIPKDFLEFSKKFISDISFQEKHIDFDNLIAVDNGCDETFVMSKDNWVFDDWDFINFIGIDDEMENTFNFSDSIMYFEYEIKEVGTFRILGFEKKDGEWYLTLYHVNDC
;
A
#
# COMPACT_ATOMS: atom_id res chain seq x y z
N MET A 1 54.28 -32.18 -44.49
CA MET A 1 52.98 -32.79 -44.83
C MET A 1 52.31 -33.26 -43.54
N LYS A 2 51.09 -32.78 -43.26
CA LYS A 2 50.09 -33.23 -42.25
C LYS A 2 50.40 -33.08 -40.75
N ILE A 3 49.65 -32.17 -40.11
CA ILE A 3 49.10 -32.29 -38.74
C ILE A 3 47.80 -33.13 -38.86
N PRO A 4 47.33 -33.84 -37.82
CA PRO A 4 46.28 -33.26 -36.94
C PRO A 4 46.43 -33.66 -35.43
N LYS A 5 46.13 -32.74 -34.50
CA LYS A 5 44.95 -32.68 -33.57
C LYS A 5 44.93 -33.77 -32.47
N LEU A 6 44.43 -33.62 -31.25
CA LEU A 6 43.93 -32.57 -30.34
C LEU A 6 43.32 -33.37 -29.13
N ILE A 7 43.14 -32.74 -27.96
CA ILE A 7 42.15 -33.04 -26.87
C ILE A 7 42.56 -33.98 -25.70
N LEU A 8 42.78 -33.31 -24.54
CA LEU A 8 42.19 -33.52 -23.19
C LEU A 8 42.45 -34.83 -22.40
N LEU A 9 42.96 -34.70 -21.16
CA LEU A 9 42.18 -34.90 -19.92
C LEU A 9 43.00 -34.65 -18.63
N LEU A 10 42.31 -34.00 -17.69
CA LEU A 10 42.46 -33.87 -16.22
C LEU A 10 43.49 -34.73 -15.46
N ILE A 11 44.05 -34.17 -14.39
CA ILE A 11 43.75 -34.55 -12.99
C ILE A 11 44.41 -33.54 -12.03
N ILE A 12 43.56 -32.90 -11.21
CA ILE A 12 43.95 -32.14 -10.01
C ILE A 12 44.24 -33.18 -8.93
N VAL A 13 45.44 -33.18 -8.37
CA VAL A 13 45.76 -33.93 -7.15
C VAL A 13 45.77 -32.96 -5.99
N PHE A 14 44.71 -33.00 -5.18
CA PHE A 14 44.74 -32.52 -3.81
C PHE A 14 45.68 -33.42 -2.99
N SER A 15 46.59 -32.83 -2.24
CA SER A 15 47.17 -33.49 -1.07
C SER A 15 47.35 -32.50 0.08
N CYS A 16 46.76 -32.89 1.21
CA CYS A 16 46.71 -32.23 2.51
C CYS A 16 48.09 -31.89 3.08
N LYS A 17 48.19 -30.84 3.92
CA LYS A 17 48.03 -30.95 5.39
C LYS A 17 48.43 -29.63 6.07
N GLU A 18 47.67 -29.31 7.11
CA GLU A 18 47.73 -28.13 7.98
C GLU A 18 49.12 -27.87 8.60
N ASN A 19 49.50 -26.60 8.68
CA ASN A 19 50.54 -26.11 9.58
C ASN A 19 49.93 -25.10 10.57
N LYS A 20 50.22 -25.33 11.84
CA LYS A 20 49.92 -24.51 13.03
C LYS A 20 50.50 -23.10 12.92
N VAL A 21 49.89 -22.12 13.62
CA VAL A 21 50.45 -21.36 14.77
C VAL A 21 49.57 -20.12 15.07
N GLU A 22 49.22 -19.94 16.34
CA GLU A 22 48.50 -18.80 16.95
C GLU A 22 49.28 -17.48 16.88
N THR A 23 48.61 -16.32 16.82
CA THR A 23 48.83 -15.22 17.80
C THR A 23 47.68 -14.20 17.79
N LYS A 24 47.18 -13.84 18.98
CA LYS A 24 46.31 -12.69 19.25
C LYS A 24 47.06 -11.36 19.01
N VAL A 25 46.39 -10.40 18.38
CA VAL A 25 46.69 -8.97 18.53
C VAL A 25 45.35 -8.22 18.63
N GLU A 26 45.00 -7.75 19.82
CA GLU A 26 43.98 -6.72 20.06
C GLU A 26 44.68 -5.36 20.06
N LEU A 27 44.13 -4.36 19.36
CA LEU A 27 44.42 -2.92 19.45
C LEU A 27 43.39 -2.14 18.60
N PRO A 28 43.15 -0.84 18.87
CA PRO A 28 42.25 -0.25 19.87
C PRO A 28 40.90 0.24 19.29
N VAL A 29 39.90 0.43 20.15
CA VAL A 29 38.58 0.99 19.80
C VAL A 29 38.69 2.48 19.49
N GLU A 30 38.39 2.86 18.25
CA GLU A 30 38.08 4.24 17.89
C GLU A 30 36.55 4.37 17.83
N ILE A 31 35.95 5.01 18.84
CA ILE A 31 34.53 5.37 18.82
C ILE A 31 34.39 6.54 17.86
N GLN A 32 34.16 6.25 16.58
CA GLN A 32 33.68 7.27 15.66
C GLN A 32 32.22 7.57 16.01
N LYS A 33 32.02 8.79 16.48
CA LYS A 33 30.73 9.41 16.73
C LYS A 33 30.07 9.63 15.37
N THR A 34 29.36 8.63 14.87
CA THR A 34 28.50 8.79 13.71
C THR A 34 27.37 9.73 14.08
N GLU A 35 27.28 10.86 13.38
CA GLU A 35 26.07 11.69 13.36
C GLU A 35 24.88 10.80 13.07
N VAL A 36 23.89 10.81 13.96
CA VAL A 36 22.63 10.09 13.78
C VAL A 36 21.86 10.80 12.68
N ILE A 37 22.06 10.31 11.45
CA ILE A 37 21.15 10.52 10.34
C ILE A 37 19.87 9.76 10.72
N ALA A 38 18.73 10.45 10.67
CA ALA A 38 17.41 9.89 10.98
C ALA A 38 17.21 8.57 10.22
N THR A 39 16.99 7.48 10.96
CA THR A 39 16.70 6.17 10.38
C THR A 39 15.21 6.09 10.04
N GLU A 40 14.90 6.14 8.74
CA GLU A 40 13.73 5.44 8.18
C GLU A 40 13.92 3.94 8.44
N SER A 41 13.31 3.35 9.47
CA SER A 41 13.55 1.93 9.79
C SER A 41 12.33 1.06 10.01
N ASP A 42 11.11 1.56 9.85
CA ASP A 42 9.95 0.67 9.84
C ASP A 42 9.61 0.35 8.39
N SER A 43 10.11 -0.79 7.91
CA SER A 43 9.76 -1.31 6.59
C SER A 43 8.23 -1.35 6.45
N ILE A 44 7.71 -1.15 5.24
CA ILE A 44 6.26 -1.18 4.95
C ILE A 44 5.58 -2.40 5.62
N TYR A 45 6.24 -3.55 5.55
CA TYR A 45 5.80 -4.80 6.17
C TYR A 45 5.68 -4.74 7.71
N GLU A 46 6.63 -4.10 8.39
CA GLU A 46 6.56 -3.95 9.84
C GLU A 46 5.45 -2.99 10.27
N ARG A 47 5.16 -1.96 9.47
CA ARG A 47 3.97 -1.13 9.67
C ARG A 47 2.70 -1.94 9.54
N TYR A 48 2.52 -2.70 8.46
CA TYR A 48 1.34 -3.57 8.29
C TYR A 48 1.10 -4.49 9.48
N LYS A 49 2.14 -5.18 9.98
CA LYS A 49 2.02 -6.05 11.16
C LYS A 49 1.42 -5.36 12.39
N LEU A 50 1.64 -4.06 12.59
CA LEU A 50 1.04 -3.34 13.72
C LEU A 50 -0.49 -3.32 13.67
N GLY A 51 -1.09 -3.51 12.48
CA GLY A 51 -2.54 -3.56 12.27
C GLY A 51 -3.12 -4.96 12.06
N GLN A 52 -2.32 -6.01 12.09
CA GLN A 52 -2.80 -7.36 11.78
C GLN A 52 -3.83 -7.82 12.82
N VAL A 53 -4.97 -8.35 12.36
CA VAL A 53 -6.03 -8.86 13.24
C VAL A 53 -6.46 -10.26 12.83
N GLU A 54 -6.77 -11.11 13.83
CA GLU A 54 -7.34 -12.45 13.58
C GLU A 54 -8.81 -12.38 13.16
N SER A 55 -9.53 -11.33 13.56
CA SER A 55 -10.95 -11.12 13.24
C SER A 55 -11.28 -9.63 13.19
N TYR A 56 -12.08 -9.21 12.21
CA TYR A 56 -12.56 -7.84 12.05
C TYR A 56 -14.10 -7.77 12.04
N ASP A 57 -14.68 -6.68 12.57
CA ASP A 57 -16.13 -6.45 12.50
C ASP A 57 -16.52 -5.86 11.14
N TRP A 58 -16.79 -6.76 10.19
CA TRP A 58 -17.18 -6.41 8.83
C TRP A 58 -18.46 -5.58 8.74
N ASN A 59 -19.33 -5.61 9.76
CA ASN A 59 -20.54 -4.79 9.75
C ASN A 59 -20.19 -3.29 9.77
N LEU A 60 -19.07 -2.90 10.37
CA LEU A 60 -18.63 -1.50 10.39
C LEU A 60 -18.39 -0.93 8.98
N ILE A 61 -17.74 -1.72 8.13
CA ILE A 61 -17.52 -1.35 6.72
C ILE A 61 -18.86 -1.33 5.99
N SER A 62 -19.67 -2.40 6.12
CA SER A 62 -20.95 -2.51 5.42
C SER A 62 -21.91 -1.38 5.77
N GLU A 63 -22.06 -1.04 7.06
CA GLU A 63 -22.94 0.05 7.51
C GLU A 63 -22.49 1.40 6.97
N ARG A 64 -21.17 1.67 6.92
CA ARG A 64 -20.66 2.93 6.38
C ARG A 64 -20.75 3.00 4.87
N ALA A 65 -20.46 1.90 4.18
CA ALA A 65 -20.63 1.80 2.74
C ALA A 65 -22.11 1.96 2.33
N GLU A 66 -23.04 1.36 3.07
CA GLU A 66 -24.49 1.55 2.85
C GLU A 66 -24.90 3.01 3.08
N LYS A 67 -24.45 3.62 4.18
CA LYS A 67 -24.68 5.06 4.44
C LYS A 67 -24.17 5.90 3.27
N TYR A 68 -22.95 5.67 2.80
CA TYR A 68 -22.31 6.48 1.76
C TYR A 68 -22.89 6.23 0.37
N SER A 69 -23.27 5.00 0.05
CA SER A 69 -23.94 4.68 -1.20
C SER A 69 -25.37 5.28 -1.25
N SER A 70 -26.05 5.43 -0.12
CA SER A 70 -27.40 6.00 -0.06
C SER A 70 -27.49 7.53 -0.24
N VAL A 71 -26.36 8.27 -0.20
CA VAL A 71 -26.35 9.75 -0.23
C VAL A 71 -26.79 10.34 -1.57
N SER A 72 -26.95 9.51 -2.60
CA SER A 72 -27.42 9.92 -3.92
C SER A 72 -28.54 9.00 -4.36
N GLU A 73 -29.79 9.46 -4.23
CA GLU A 73 -30.89 8.84 -4.95
C GLU A 73 -30.69 9.11 -6.45
N GLN A 74 -30.36 8.06 -7.20
CA GLN A 74 -30.15 7.98 -8.66
C GLN A 74 -28.72 8.15 -9.18
N PHE A 75 -28.17 6.99 -9.57
CA PHE A 75 -27.00 6.80 -10.44
C PHE A 75 -27.14 7.51 -11.81
N SER A 76 -28.36 7.82 -12.26
CA SER A 76 -28.63 8.31 -13.63
C SER A 76 -28.25 9.77 -13.90
N ASP A 77 -28.07 10.60 -12.87
CA ASP A 77 -27.89 12.05 -13.05
C ASP A 77 -26.41 12.47 -13.07
N LYS A 78 -25.50 11.59 -12.67
CA LYS A 78 -24.11 11.92 -12.37
C LYS A 78 -23.16 11.25 -13.35
N LYS A 79 -22.94 11.91 -14.49
CA LYS A 79 -21.95 11.47 -15.50
C LYS A 79 -20.51 11.90 -15.20
N ARG A 80 -20.28 12.66 -14.11
CA ARG A 80 -18.98 13.29 -13.82
C ARG A 80 -18.78 13.44 -12.31
N ILE A 81 -17.55 13.17 -11.89
CA ILE A 81 -17.05 13.47 -10.55
C ILE A 81 -16.95 15.00 -10.38
N PRO A 82 -17.33 15.57 -9.21
CA PRO A 82 -17.16 16.98 -8.89
C PRO A 82 -15.73 17.47 -9.09
N LYS A 83 -15.58 18.68 -9.63
CA LYS A 83 -14.27 19.25 -9.96
C LYS A 83 -13.40 19.47 -8.72
N ASP A 84 -13.99 19.91 -7.62
CA ASP A 84 -13.28 20.12 -6.36
C ASP A 84 -12.73 18.80 -5.81
N PHE A 85 -13.52 17.72 -5.85
CA PHE A 85 -13.03 16.40 -5.47
C PHE A 85 -11.94 15.89 -6.40
N LEU A 86 -12.05 16.12 -7.71
CA LEU A 86 -11.02 15.73 -8.68
C LEU A 86 -9.69 16.48 -8.46
N GLU A 87 -9.74 17.74 -8.04
CA GLU A 87 -8.53 18.50 -7.67
C GLU A 87 -7.91 17.99 -6.37
N PHE A 88 -8.76 17.68 -5.38
CA PHE A 88 -8.34 17.03 -4.15
C PHE A 88 -7.67 15.68 -4.40
N SER A 89 -8.33 14.78 -5.15
CA SER A 89 -7.87 13.40 -5.34
C SER A 89 -6.51 13.34 -6.03
N LYS A 90 -6.28 14.17 -7.05
CA LYS A 90 -4.97 14.28 -7.71
C LYS A 90 -3.85 14.62 -6.74
N LYS A 91 -4.11 15.47 -5.76
CA LYS A 91 -3.13 15.83 -4.74
C LYS A 91 -3.01 14.73 -3.68
N PHE A 92 -4.13 14.14 -3.28
CA PHE A 92 -4.20 13.03 -2.32
C PHE A 92 -3.35 11.83 -2.76
N ILE A 93 -3.34 11.48 -4.04
CA ILE A 93 -2.59 10.34 -4.57
C ILE A 93 -1.16 10.66 -5.03
N SER A 94 -0.71 11.93 -4.94
CA SER A 94 0.62 12.34 -5.41
C SER A 94 1.52 12.98 -4.35
N ASP A 95 0.98 13.26 -3.17
CA ASP A 95 1.70 13.90 -2.07
C ASP A 95 1.42 13.15 -0.75
N ILE A 96 2.44 12.44 -0.26
CA ILE A 96 2.38 11.64 0.97
C ILE A 96 1.95 12.49 2.17
N SER A 97 2.54 13.67 2.34
CA SER A 97 2.22 14.55 3.46
C SER A 97 0.83 15.16 3.35
N PHE A 98 0.34 15.35 2.13
CA PHE A 98 -1.04 15.78 1.92
C PHE A 98 -2.02 14.65 2.22
N GLN A 99 -1.72 13.43 1.78
CA GLN A 99 -2.52 12.24 2.05
C GLN A 99 -2.72 12.04 3.55
N GLU A 100 -1.64 11.97 4.32
CA GLU A 100 -1.69 11.79 5.78
C GLU A 100 -2.51 12.86 6.50
N LYS A 101 -2.49 14.11 6.01
CA LYS A 101 -3.27 15.22 6.59
C LYS A 101 -4.75 15.18 6.24
N HIS A 102 -5.12 14.47 5.18
CA HIS A 102 -6.49 14.36 4.69
C HIS A 102 -7.04 12.94 4.90
N ILE A 103 -6.47 12.21 5.85
CA ILE A 103 -7.08 11.04 6.44
C ILE A 103 -7.55 11.44 7.82
N ASP A 104 -8.84 11.25 8.08
CA ASP A 104 -9.37 11.46 9.42
C ASP A 104 -9.22 10.17 10.23
N PHE A 105 -8.02 9.96 10.76
CA PHE A 105 -7.69 8.76 11.55
C PHE A 105 -8.58 8.56 12.79
N ASP A 106 -9.21 9.61 13.32
CA ASP A 106 -10.11 9.49 14.47
C ASP A 106 -11.46 8.87 14.06
N ASN A 107 -11.85 9.00 12.80
CA ASN A 107 -13.10 8.46 12.25
C ASN A 107 -12.90 7.40 11.16
N LEU A 108 -11.65 7.06 10.82
CA LEU A 108 -11.32 6.15 9.75
C LEU A 108 -11.76 4.72 10.08
N ILE A 109 -12.54 4.13 9.18
CA ILE A 109 -12.70 2.68 9.07
C ILE A 109 -11.82 2.25 7.91
N ALA A 110 -10.65 1.66 8.20
CA ALA A 110 -9.73 1.24 7.18
C ALA A 110 -9.27 -0.20 7.35
N VAL A 111 -9.46 -1.02 6.31
CA VAL A 111 -9.05 -2.42 6.27
C VAL A 111 -8.40 -2.75 4.94
N ASP A 112 -7.26 -3.43 5.01
CA ASP A 112 -6.60 -4.08 3.87
C ASP A 112 -6.70 -5.59 4.07
N ASN A 113 -7.39 -6.26 3.16
CA ASN A 113 -7.69 -7.69 3.22
C ASN A 113 -6.99 -8.44 2.09
N GLY A 114 -6.00 -9.24 2.45
CA GLY A 114 -5.38 -10.20 1.54
C GLY A 114 -5.96 -11.61 1.71
N CYS A 115 -5.46 -12.56 0.90
CA CYS A 115 -5.89 -13.95 0.92
C CYS A 115 -5.77 -14.63 2.29
N ASP A 116 -4.70 -14.31 3.01
CA ASP A 116 -4.31 -15.01 4.23
C ASP A 116 -4.43 -14.13 5.49
N GLU A 117 -4.43 -12.80 5.32
CA GLU A 117 -4.27 -11.84 6.43
C GLU A 117 -5.15 -10.60 6.22
N THR A 118 -5.66 -10.07 7.33
CA THR A 118 -6.42 -8.81 7.36
C THR A 118 -5.70 -7.80 8.26
N PHE A 119 -5.56 -6.58 7.77
CA PHE A 119 -4.92 -5.47 8.46
C PHE A 119 -5.89 -4.32 8.68
N VAL A 120 -6.00 -3.82 9.91
CA VAL A 120 -6.71 -2.58 10.21
C VAL A 120 -5.72 -1.42 10.09
N MET A 121 -6.00 -0.49 9.19
CA MET A 121 -5.15 0.67 8.97
C MET A 121 -5.50 1.79 9.95
N SER A 122 -4.48 2.48 10.40
CA SER A 122 -4.46 3.50 11.44
C SER A 122 -3.31 4.46 11.17
N LYS A 123 -3.16 5.50 11.98
CA LYS A 123 -2.08 6.47 11.81
C LYS A 123 -0.67 5.84 11.90
N ASP A 124 -0.50 4.84 12.76
CA ASP A 124 0.81 4.28 13.07
C ASP A 124 1.29 3.29 12.00
N ASN A 125 0.37 2.74 11.21
CA ASN A 125 0.65 1.76 10.17
C ASN A 125 0.17 2.16 8.77
N TRP A 126 -0.33 3.38 8.59
CA TRP A 126 -0.71 3.87 7.28
C TRP A 126 0.49 3.84 6.33
N VAL A 127 0.24 3.37 5.11
CA VAL A 127 1.19 3.36 4.00
C VAL A 127 0.60 4.21 2.91
N PHE A 128 1.45 5.02 2.28
CA PHE A 128 1.02 5.85 1.17
C PHE A 128 0.45 4.99 0.03
N ASP A 129 -0.74 5.35 -0.43
CA ASP A 129 -1.46 4.68 -1.51
C ASP A 129 -1.70 5.67 -2.65
N ASP A 130 -1.06 5.45 -3.80
CA ASP A 130 -1.15 6.32 -4.98
C ASP A 130 -2.33 5.97 -5.91
N TRP A 131 -3.17 5.00 -5.50
CA TRP A 131 -4.29 4.48 -6.27
C TRP A 131 -3.89 4.12 -7.71
N ASP A 132 -2.73 3.48 -7.89
CA ASP A 132 -2.27 2.98 -9.19
C ASP A 132 -3.28 2.07 -9.91
N PHE A 133 -4.20 1.46 -9.17
CA PHE A 133 -5.35 0.72 -9.69
C PHE A 133 -6.33 1.59 -10.51
N ILE A 134 -6.33 2.92 -10.30
CA ILE A 134 -7.14 3.88 -11.04
C ILE A 134 -6.26 4.61 -12.05
N ASN A 135 -6.01 4.00 -13.20
CA ASN A 135 -5.31 4.66 -14.31
C ASN A 135 -6.03 5.94 -14.81
N PHE A 136 -7.34 6.05 -14.56
CA PHE A 136 -8.13 7.26 -14.82
C PHE A 136 -9.29 7.39 -13.82
N ILE A 137 -9.29 8.43 -12.98
CA ILE A 137 -10.45 8.77 -12.14
C ILE A 137 -11.56 9.27 -13.07
N GLY A 138 -12.36 8.33 -13.58
CA GLY A 138 -13.47 8.57 -14.51
C GLY A 138 -14.44 7.38 -14.56
N ILE A 139 -15.51 7.53 -15.34
CA ILE A 139 -16.45 6.44 -15.65
C ILE A 139 -15.82 5.65 -16.79
N ASP A 140 -15.42 4.41 -16.51
CA ASP A 140 -15.05 3.43 -17.52
C ASP A 140 -16.21 2.45 -17.64
N ASP A 141 -16.67 2.18 -18.86
CA ASP A 141 -17.76 1.23 -19.10
C ASP A 141 -17.26 -0.23 -19.03
N GLU A 142 -15.93 -0.46 -19.07
CA GLU A 142 -15.29 -1.77 -18.94
C GLU A 142 -14.99 -2.15 -17.47
N MET A 143 -14.94 -1.16 -16.56
CA MET A 143 -14.80 -1.39 -15.12
C MET A 143 -16.13 -1.11 -14.44
N GLU A 144 -16.60 -1.99 -13.53
CA GLU A 144 -17.80 -1.74 -12.73
C GLU A 144 -17.47 -0.74 -11.61
N ASN A 145 -17.22 0.50 -12.01
CA ASN A 145 -16.90 1.59 -11.09
C ASN A 145 -18.20 2.31 -10.75
N THR A 146 -18.63 2.21 -9.50
CA THR A 146 -19.75 3.00 -9.01
C THR A 146 -19.23 4.10 -8.11
N PHE A 147 -19.74 5.32 -8.32
CA PHE A 147 -19.44 6.42 -7.43
C PHE A 147 -20.71 7.19 -7.09
N ASN A 148 -20.85 7.48 -5.81
CA ASN A 148 -21.99 8.20 -5.27
C ASN A 148 -21.45 9.43 -4.52
N PHE A 149 -22.11 10.57 -4.66
CA PHE A 149 -21.65 11.78 -3.98
C PHE A 149 -22.78 12.71 -3.58
N SER A 150 -22.51 13.56 -2.60
CA SER A 150 -23.31 14.72 -2.22
C SER A 150 -22.36 15.92 -2.04
N ASP A 151 -22.83 17.02 -1.46
CA ASP A 151 -21.97 18.17 -1.13
C ASP A 151 -20.93 17.84 -0.05
N SER A 152 -21.15 16.76 0.73
CA SER A 152 -20.33 16.41 1.88
C SER A 152 -19.81 14.98 1.89
N ILE A 153 -20.23 14.12 0.96
CA ILE A 153 -19.79 12.72 0.87
C ILE A 153 -19.34 12.42 -0.56
N MET A 154 -18.23 11.71 -0.69
CA MET A 154 -17.81 11.06 -1.93
C MET A 154 -17.57 9.58 -1.63
N TYR A 155 -18.15 8.71 -2.43
CA TYR A 155 -18.08 7.27 -2.28
C TYR A 155 -17.66 6.66 -3.60
N PHE A 156 -16.76 5.70 -3.53
CA PHE A 156 -16.39 4.87 -4.65
C PHE A 156 -16.40 3.41 -4.25
N GLU A 157 -16.83 2.60 -5.19
CA GLU A 157 -16.72 1.15 -5.15
C GLU A 157 -16.21 0.69 -6.51
N TYR A 158 -15.08 -0.01 -6.47
CA TYR A 158 -14.31 -0.46 -7.62
C TYR A 158 -14.18 -1.97 -7.55
N GLU A 159 -14.57 -2.69 -8.59
CA GLU A 159 -14.38 -4.14 -8.72
C GLU A 159 -13.63 -4.45 -10.03
N ILE A 160 -12.49 -5.13 -9.91
CA ILE A 160 -11.72 -5.66 -11.05
C ILE A 160 -11.90 -7.19 -11.06
N LYS A 161 -12.93 -7.65 -11.77
CA LYS A 161 -13.39 -9.05 -11.73
C LYS A 161 -12.33 -10.05 -12.19
N GLU A 162 -11.44 -9.67 -13.10
CA GLU A 162 -10.40 -10.54 -13.65
C GLU A 162 -9.37 -10.98 -12.61
N VAL A 163 -9.13 -10.14 -11.60
CA VAL A 163 -8.09 -10.35 -10.59
C VAL A 163 -8.65 -10.41 -9.17
N GLY A 164 -9.99 -10.41 -9.02
CA GLY A 164 -10.65 -10.52 -7.71
C GLY A 164 -10.44 -9.32 -6.78
N THR A 165 -9.93 -8.20 -7.31
CA THR A 165 -9.70 -6.99 -6.51
C THR A 165 -10.99 -6.21 -6.34
N PHE A 166 -11.27 -5.82 -5.11
CA PHE A 166 -12.37 -4.97 -4.73
C PHE A 166 -11.89 -3.84 -3.83
N ARG A 167 -12.27 -2.60 -4.13
CA ARG A 167 -11.93 -1.43 -3.32
C ARG A 167 -13.13 -0.56 -3.04
N ILE A 168 -13.34 -0.24 -1.77
CA ILE A 168 -14.30 0.78 -1.32
C ILE A 168 -13.53 1.95 -0.74
N LEU A 169 -13.79 3.14 -1.25
CA LEU A 169 -13.24 4.39 -0.73
C LEU A 169 -14.38 5.34 -0.37
N GLY A 170 -14.29 5.99 0.78
CA GLY A 170 -15.28 6.96 1.23
C GLY A 170 -14.67 8.17 1.89
N PHE A 171 -15.15 9.34 1.51
CA PHE A 171 -14.66 10.64 1.95
C PHE A 171 -15.80 11.47 2.51
N GLU A 172 -15.52 12.18 3.60
CA GLU A 172 -16.40 13.20 4.15
C GLU A 172 -15.76 14.57 4.03
N LYS A 173 -16.57 15.59 3.74
CA LYS A 173 -16.14 16.98 3.68
C LYS A 173 -16.27 17.63 5.05
N LYS A 174 -15.18 18.17 5.60
CA LYS A 174 -15.11 18.86 6.90
C LYS A 174 -14.45 20.21 6.70
N ASP A 175 -15.11 21.28 7.13
CA ASP A 175 -14.64 22.66 6.97
C ASP A 175 -14.23 23.04 5.54
N GLY A 176 -14.88 22.43 4.53
CA GLY A 176 -14.63 22.68 3.11
C GLY A 176 -13.56 21.79 2.47
N GLU A 177 -12.86 20.97 3.24
CA GLU A 177 -11.81 20.05 2.78
C GLU A 177 -12.29 18.60 2.83
N TRP A 178 -11.77 17.74 1.95
CA TRP A 178 -12.14 16.33 1.87
C TRP A 178 -11.22 15.46 2.72
N TYR A 179 -11.79 14.48 3.44
CA TYR A 179 -11.04 13.56 4.29
C TYR A 179 -11.45 12.11 4.01
N LEU A 180 -10.48 11.22 3.85
CA LEU A 180 -10.71 9.78 3.81
C LEU A 180 -11.21 9.30 5.18
N THR A 181 -12.32 8.58 5.18
CA THR A 181 -13.01 8.06 6.39
C THR A 181 -13.46 6.60 6.25
N LEU A 182 -13.44 6.07 5.03
CA LEU A 182 -13.67 4.66 4.71
C LEU A 182 -12.64 4.21 3.69
N TYR A 183 -11.91 3.14 4.00
CA TYR A 183 -10.94 2.51 3.12
C TYR A 183 -11.08 1.00 3.28
N HIS A 184 -11.49 0.30 2.23
CA HIS A 184 -11.50 -1.15 2.27
C HIS A 184 -10.89 -1.65 0.98
N VAL A 185 -9.82 -2.40 1.11
CA VAL A 185 -9.15 -3.07 0.01
C VAL A 185 -9.28 -4.56 0.23
N ASN A 186 -9.66 -5.27 -0.82
CA ASN A 186 -9.64 -6.71 -0.86
C ASN A 186 -8.91 -7.13 -2.13
N ASP A 187 -7.72 -7.71 -1.98
CA ASP A 187 -6.91 -8.25 -3.07
C ASP A 187 -6.79 -9.77 -2.86
N CYS A 188 -7.70 -10.55 -3.46
CA CYS A 188 -7.78 -12.01 -3.35
C CYS A 188 -7.98 -12.72 -4.69
#